data_AF-A0A927EDK0-F1
#
_entry.id   AF-A0A927EDK0-F1
#
_cell.length_a   1.000
_cell.length_b   1.000
_cell.length_c   1.000
_cell.angle_alpha   90.00
_cell.angle_beta   90.00
_cell.angle_gamma   90.00
#
_symmetry.space_group_name_H-M   'P 1'
#
loop_
_entity.id
_entity.type
_entity.pdbx_description
1 polymer ?
#
loop_
_entity_poly.entity_id
_entity_poly.type
_entity_poly.pdbx_seq_one_letter_code
_entity_poly.pdbx_strand_id
1 'polypeptide(L)'
;MARAFSSDQMGIIRGSAAALTLAAIVLTAGYVWLPPGLLRLNPEMGLGERVAFTLKADILMFLWLAGCVGAVSRGRFYSPADIRGSAFGQPSPAIAVRAAVLQNSLEQTVLAFGAHLTLAALLRGPELVLIPLLVALFLAGRVAFAFGYAKGASGRAFGMALTAASIIVSYGVAVGLVAVGR
;
A
#
# COMPACT_ATOMS: atom_id res chain seq x y z
N MET A 1 25.88 -3.61 27.56
CA MET A 1 25.38 -2.23 27.39
C MET A 1 24.31 -2.22 26.30
N ALA A 2 23.07 -1.86 26.62
CA ALA A 2 22.06 -1.62 25.59
C ALA A 2 22.41 -0.31 24.86
N ARG A 3 22.58 -0.36 23.52
CA ARG A 3 22.81 0.84 22.71
C ARG A 3 21.53 1.69 22.71
N ALA A 4 21.64 2.96 23.08
CA ALA A 4 20.56 3.91 22.95
C ALA A 4 20.23 4.14 21.45
N PHE A 5 18.94 4.27 21.13
CA PHE A 5 18.48 4.54 19.77
C PHE A 5 18.86 5.95 19.31
N SER A 6 19.19 6.10 18.02
CA SER A 6 19.35 7.41 17.40
C SER A 6 18.01 8.15 17.25
N SER A 7 18.06 9.45 16.99
CA SER A 7 16.87 10.27 16.69
C SER A 7 16.06 9.71 15.52
N ASP A 8 16.75 9.24 14.46
CA ASP A 8 16.10 8.62 13.31
C ASP A 8 15.43 7.29 13.67
N GLN A 9 16.11 6.44 14.43
CA GLN A 9 15.53 5.16 14.89
C GLN A 9 14.28 5.41 15.75
N MET A 10 14.34 6.38 16.66
CA MET A 10 13.20 6.77 17.48
C MET A 10 12.05 7.34 16.62
N GLY A 11 12.37 8.16 15.62
CA GLY A 11 11.40 8.68 14.67
C GLY A 11 10.71 7.58 13.86
N ILE A 12 11.48 6.58 13.41
CA ILE A 12 10.95 5.39 12.73
C ILE A 12 10.01 4.62 13.64
N ILE A 13 10.41 4.34 14.90
CA ILE A 13 9.58 3.62 15.87
C ILE A 13 8.24 4.34 16.07
N ARG A 14 8.28 5.66 16.30
CA ARG A 14 7.07 6.47 16.51
C ARG A 14 6.16 6.50 15.28
N GLY A 15 6.74 6.74 14.10
CA GLY A 15 6.01 6.76 12.84
C GLY A 15 5.35 5.42 12.55
N SER A 16 6.08 4.32 12.74
CA SER A 16 5.57 2.97 12.55
C SER A 16 4.48 2.62 13.56
N ALA A 17 4.66 2.96 14.84
CA ALA A 17 3.64 2.73 15.87
C ALA A 17 2.34 3.47 15.53
N ALA A 18 2.42 4.75 15.18
CA ALA A 18 1.25 5.54 14.78
C ALA A 18 0.54 4.94 13.55
N ALA A 19 1.29 4.49 12.55
CA ALA A 19 0.74 3.84 11.37
C ALA A 19 0.01 2.53 11.69
N LEU A 20 0.61 1.68 12.53
CA LEU A 20 0.01 0.42 12.97
C LEU A 20 -1.25 0.64 13.80
N THR A 21 -1.24 1.63 14.70
CA THR A 21 -2.42 2.03 15.47
C THR A 21 -3.54 2.52 14.54
N LEU A 22 -3.22 3.37 13.56
CA LEU A 22 -4.20 3.84 12.59
C LEU A 22 -4.78 2.68 11.77
N ALA A 23 -3.93 1.77 11.28
CA ALA A 23 -4.37 0.61 10.51
C ALA A 23 -5.32 -0.27 11.34
N ALA A 24 -4.96 -0.58 12.59
CA ALA A 24 -5.80 -1.35 13.49
C ALA A 24 -7.16 -0.67 13.72
N ILE A 25 -7.18 0.64 14.00
CA ILE A 25 -8.41 1.40 14.19
C ILE A 25 -9.27 1.35 12.93
N VAL A 26 -8.71 1.67 11.75
CA VAL A 26 -9.47 1.71 10.49
C VAL A 26 -10.03 0.35 10.13
N LEU A 27 -9.24 -0.72 10.28
CA LEU A 27 -9.68 -2.07 9.96
C LEU A 27 -10.74 -2.56 10.93
N THR A 28 -10.56 -2.38 12.24
CA THR A 28 -11.55 -2.81 13.24
C THR A 28 -12.83 -1.97 13.14
N ALA A 29 -12.72 -0.65 13.11
CA ALA A 29 -13.86 0.26 13.00
C ALA A 29 -14.61 0.03 11.68
N GLY A 30 -13.88 -0.06 10.56
CA GLY A 30 -14.46 -0.30 9.26
C GLY A 30 -15.14 -1.67 9.16
N TYR A 31 -14.51 -2.73 9.67
CA TYR A 31 -15.12 -4.06 9.64
C TYR A 31 -16.40 -4.14 10.50
N VAL A 32 -16.43 -3.48 11.66
CA VAL A 32 -17.58 -3.53 12.58
C VAL A 32 -18.70 -2.57 12.16
N TRP A 33 -18.37 -1.39 11.66
CA TRP A 33 -19.36 -0.31 11.46
C TRP A 33 -19.68 0.02 10.01
N LEU A 34 -18.87 -0.40 9.01
CA LEU A 34 -19.17 -0.11 7.60
C LEU A 34 -20.28 -1.04 7.11
N PRO A 35 -21.49 -0.53 6.77
CA PRO A 35 -22.59 -1.40 6.38
C PRO A 35 -22.30 -2.08 5.04
N PRO A 36 -22.30 -3.43 4.95
CA PRO A 36 -21.99 -4.14 3.70
C PRO A 36 -22.91 -3.75 2.54
N GLY A 37 -24.15 -3.37 2.83
CA GLY A 37 -25.12 -2.90 1.84
C GLY A 37 -24.69 -1.63 1.10
N LEU A 38 -23.89 -0.74 1.73
CA LEU A 38 -23.35 0.45 1.06
C LEU A 38 -22.41 0.08 -0.10
N LEU A 39 -21.70 -1.04 0.05
CA LEU A 39 -20.79 -1.60 -0.94
C LEU A 39 -21.48 -2.63 -1.85
N ARG A 40 -22.80 -2.82 -1.70
CA ARG A 40 -23.60 -3.83 -2.41
C ARG A 40 -23.07 -5.26 -2.23
N LEU A 41 -22.45 -5.52 -1.08
CA LEU A 41 -21.96 -6.86 -0.74
C LEU A 41 -23.14 -7.73 -0.32
N ASN A 42 -23.22 -8.92 -0.89
CA ASN A 42 -24.23 -9.91 -0.54
C ASN A 42 -23.59 -11.30 -0.35
N PRO A 43 -24.19 -12.19 0.47
CA PRO A 43 -23.63 -13.52 0.73
C PRO A 43 -23.58 -14.44 -0.50
N GLU A 44 -24.37 -14.16 -1.53
CA GLU A 44 -24.52 -14.99 -2.73
C GLU A 44 -23.46 -14.70 -3.80
N MET A 45 -22.60 -13.70 -3.57
CA MET A 45 -21.56 -13.30 -4.52
C MET A 45 -20.66 -14.48 -4.91
N GLY A 46 -20.69 -14.83 -6.20
CA GLY A 46 -19.83 -15.86 -6.77
C GLY A 46 -18.36 -15.43 -6.79
N LEU A 47 -17.45 -16.37 -7.07
CA LEU A 47 -16.01 -16.06 -7.19
C LEU A 47 -15.74 -14.93 -8.20
N GLY A 48 -16.38 -14.97 -9.36
CA GLY A 48 -16.20 -13.94 -10.40
C GLY A 48 -16.59 -12.54 -9.93
N GLU A 49 -17.68 -12.41 -9.16
CA GLU A 49 -18.13 -11.12 -8.62
C GLU A 49 -17.21 -10.59 -7.53
N ARG A 50 -16.69 -11.48 -6.66
CA ARG A 50 -15.71 -11.14 -5.63
C ARG A 50 -14.39 -10.64 -6.22
N VAL A 51 -13.90 -11.32 -7.26
CA VAL A 51 -12.72 -10.89 -8.03
C VAL A 51 -13.00 -9.55 -8.72
N ALA A 52 -14.14 -9.41 -9.39
CA ALA A 52 -14.50 -8.16 -10.06
C ALA A 52 -14.62 -6.98 -9.09
N PHE A 53 -15.20 -7.19 -7.91
CA PHE A 53 -15.25 -6.17 -6.84
C PHE A 53 -13.85 -5.75 -6.40
N THR A 54 -12.96 -6.71 -6.19
CA THR A 54 -11.59 -6.47 -5.77
C THR A 54 -10.79 -5.70 -6.82
N LEU A 55 -10.87 -6.11 -8.09
CA LEU A 55 -10.21 -5.41 -9.20
C LEU A 55 -10.71 -3.96 -9.35
N LYS A 56 -12.01 -3.72 -9.13
CA LYS A 56 -12.57 -2.36 -9.14
C LYS A 56 -12.01 -1.49 -8.02
N ALA A 57 -11.74 -2.07 -6.84
CA ALA A 57 -11.11 -1.33 -5.75
C ALA A 57 -9.62 -1.05 -6.05
N ASP A 58 -8.90 -2.04 -6.55
CA ASP A 58 -7.46 -1.96 -6.85
C ASP A 58 -7.11 -0.99 -7.97
N ILE A 59 -8.08 -0.56 -8.78
CA ILE A 59 -7.85 0.46 -9.82
C ILE A 59 -7.18 1.71 -9.24
N LEU A 60 -7.51 2.08 -8.00
CA LEU A 60 -6.92 3.25 -7.34
C LEU A 60 -5.42 3.07 -7.08
N MET A 61 -4.98 1.85 -6.76
CA MET A 61 -3.56 1.51 -6.58
C MET A 61 -2.80 1.58 -7.90
N PHE A 62 -3.42 1.12 -9.00
CA PHE A 62 -2.83 1.21 -10.33
C PHE A 62 -2.78 2.65 -10.83
N LEU A 63 -3.79 3.49 -10.53
CA LEU A 63 -3.76 4.92 -10.83
C LEU A 63 -2.62 5.62 -10.07
N TRP A 64 -2.40 5.29 -8.80
CA TRP A 64 -1.25 5.77 -8.04
C TRP A 64 0.07 5.37 -8.70
N LEU A 65 0.21 4.09 -9.07
CA LEU A 65 1.42 3.58 -9.73
C LEU A 65 1.66 4.27 -11.08
N ALA A 66 0.61 4.44 -11.90
CA ALA A 66 0.68 5.18 -13.16
C ALA A 66 1.09 6.64 -12.94
N GLY A 67 0.60 7.28 -11.87
CA GLY A 67 1.04 8.62 -11.45
C GLY A 67 2.53 8.67 -11.10
N CYS A 68 3.05 7.67 -10.41
CA CYS A 68 4.49 7.54 -10.12
C CYS A 68 5.32 7.39 -11.39
N VAL A 69 4.84 6.58 -12.35
CA VAL A 69 5.47 6.42 -13.67
C VAL A 69 5.49 7.76 -14.39
N GLY A 70 4.35 8.45 -14.49
CA GLY A 70 4.24 9.77 -15.11
C GLY A 70 5.16 10.81 -14.47
N ALA A 71 5.30 10.81 -13.14
CA ALA A 71 6.18 11.72 -12.42
C ALA A 71 7.66 11.53 -12.77
N VAL A 72 8.12 10.28 -12.94
CA VAL A 72 9.48 9.96 -13.36
C VAL A 72 9.67 10.24 -14.84
N SER A 73 8.74 9.79 -15.70
CA SER A 73 8.80 10.00 -17.15
C SER A 73 8.87 11.48 -17.51
N ARG A 74 8.04 12.32 -16.86
CA ARG A 74 8.11 13.78 -17.03
C ARG A 74 9.44 14.36 -16.57
N GLY A 75 9.99 13.86 -15.46
CA GLY A 75 11.31 14.28 -14.97
C GLY A 75 12.43 13.95 -15.95
N ARG A 76 12.42 12.75 -16.54
CA ARG A 76 13.38 12.32 -17.55
C ARG A 76 13.30 13.13 -18.84
N PHE A 77 12.08 13.39 -19.30
CA PHE A 77 11.85 14.11 -20.55
C PHE A 77 12.51 15.50 -20.56
N TYR A 78 12.46 16.22 -19.44
CA TYR A 78 13.04 17.56 -19.32
C TYR A 78 14.46 17.60 -18.76
N SER A 79 15.10 16.46 -18.53
CA SER A 79 16.44 16.39 -17.95
C SER A 79 17.42 15.76 -18.94
N PRO A 80 18.38 16.52 -19.50
CA PRO A 80 19.44 15.96 -20.33
C PRO A 80 20.25 14.86 -19.63
N ALA A 81 20.38 14.95 -18.30
CA ALA A 81 21.06 13.94 -17.49
C ALA A 81 20.28 12.63 -17.37
N ASP A 82 18.94 12.67 -17.45
CA ASP A 82 18.08 11.51 -17.18
C ASP A 82 17.32 10.98 -18.40
N ILE A 83 17.36 11.69 -19.54
CA ILE A 83 16.58 11.38 -20.76
C ILE A 83 16.90 9.99 -21.32
N ARG A 84 18.15 9.51 -21.14
CA ARG A 84 18.56 8.17 -21.58
C ARG A 84 17.96 7.06 -20.72
N GLY A 85 17.48 7.38 -19.52
CA GLY A 85 16.88 6.42 -18.59
C GLY A 85 17.90 5.62 -17.77
N SER A 86 17.37 4.79 -16.86
CA SER A 86 18.15 4.09 -15.82
C SER A 86 19.21 3.11 -16.32
N ALA A 87 19.14 2.67 -17.59
CA ALA A 87 20.16 1.79 -18.16
C ALA A 87 21.51 2.50 -18.38
N PHE A 88 21.51 3.85 -18.43
CA PHE A 88 22.69 4.65 -18.77
C PHE A 88 23.30 5.39 -17.57
N GLY A 89 22.75 5.20 -16.36
CA GLY A 89 23.25 5.83 -15.15
C GLY A 89 22.24 5.85 -14.01
N GLN A 90 22.73 6.24 -12.83
CA GLN A 90 21.87 6.51 -11.68
C GLN A 90 21.01 7.75 -11.93
N PRO A 91 19.79 7.80 -11.35
CA PRO A 91 18.95 8.99 -11.43
C PRO A 91 19.66 10.22 -10.88
N SER A 92 19.55 11.36 -11.57
CA SER A 92 20.05 12.65 -11.08
C SER A 92 19.35 13.05 -9.77
N PRO A 93 19.94 13.95 -8.96
CA PRO A 93 19.30 14.45 -7.74
C PRO A 93 17.88 15.01 -7.96
N ALA A 94 17.59 15.56 -9.15
CA ALA A 94 16.30 16.13 -9.49
C ALA A 94 15.16 15.10 -9.58
N ILE A 95 15.47 13.85 -9.95
CA ILE A 95 14.47 12.78 -10.07
C ILE A 95 14.70 11.61 -9.10
N ALA A 96 15.79 11.61 -8.32
CA ALA A 96 16.17 10.51 -7.43
C ALA A 96 15.05 10.08 -6.49
N VAL A 97 14.38 11.04 -5.83
CA VAL A 97 13.26 10.76 -4.92
C VAL A 97 12.08 10.15 -5.68
N ARG A 98 11.71 10.69 -6.84
CA ARG A 98 10.59 10.18 -7.66
C ARG A 98 10.88 8.77 -8.18
N ALA A 99 12.12 8.52 -8.61
CA ALA A 99 12.56 7.20 -9.07
C ALA A 99 12.48 6.17 -7.93
N ALA A 100 12.92 6.53 -6.73
CA ALA A 100 12.84 5.65 -5.58
C ALA A 100 11.40 5.39 -5.10
N VAL A 101 10.54 6.41 -5.13
CA VAL A 101 9.10 6.28 -4.85
C VAL A 101 8.42 5.39 -5.89
N LEU A 102 8.77 5.52 -7.17
CA LEU A 102 8.24 4.66 -8.23
C LEU A 102 8.64 3.20 -8.02
N GLN A 103 9.93 2.92 -7.84
CA GLN A 103 10.42 1.55 -7.65
C GLN A 103 9.74 0.89 -6.45
N ASN A 104 9.71 1.58 -5.33
CA ASN A 104 9.06 1.05 -4.15
C ASN A 104 7.54 0.91 -4.34
N SER A 105 6.88 1.84 -5.05
CA SER A 105 5.44 1.71 -5.33
C SER A 105 5.15 0.50 -6.21
N LEU A 106 6.00 0.19 -7.19
CA LEU A 106 5.85 -1.00 -8.02
C LEU A 106 5.90 -2.27 -7.15
N GLU A 107 6.94 -2.41 -6.34
CA GLU A 107 7.11 -3.57 -5.44
C GLU A 107 5.91 -3.72 -4.49
N GLN A 108 5.50 -2.63 -3.83
CA GLN A 108 4.39 -2.67 -2.89
C GLN A 108 3.04 -2.93 -3.58
N THR A 109 2.81 -2.38 -4.78
CA THR A 109 1.57 -2.63 -5.54
C THR A 109 1.49 -4.08 -5.97
N VAL A 110 2.60 -4.71 -6.42
CA VAL A 110 2.62 -6.13 -6.79
C VAL A 110 2.25 -7.02 -5.60
N LEU A 111 2.84 -6.77 -4.43
CA LEU A 111 2.53 -7.51 -3.20
C LEU A 111 1.08 -7.32 -2.76
N ALA A 112 0.61 -6.08 -2.71
CA ALA A 112 -0.75 -5.76 -2.28
C ALA A 112 -1.81 -6.34 -3.24
N PHE A 113 -1.59 -6.21 -4.55
CA PHE A 113 -2.49 -6.77 -5.57
C PHE A 113 -2.60 -8.29 -5.47
N GLY A 114 -1.46 -8.99 -5.33
CA GLY A 114 -1.47 -10.44 -5.11
C GLY A 114 -2.20 -10.84 -3.83
N ALA A 115 -2.03 -10.07 -2.76
CA ALA A 115 -2.73 -10.30 -1.49
C ALA A 115 -4.24 -10.10 -1.62
N HIS A 116 -4.68 -9.01 -2.28
CA HIS A 116 -6.09 -8.72 -2.48
C HIS A 116 -6.79 -9.75 -3.36
N LEU A 117 -6.15 -10.22 -4.43
CA LEU A 117 -6.70 -11.32 -5.24
C LEU A 117 -6.79 -12.63 -4.46
N THR A 118 -5.80 -12.94 -3.63
CA THR A 118 -5.86 -14.11 -2.73
C THR A 118 -7.04 -13.99 -1.78
N LEU A 119 -7.23 -12.82 -1.17
CA LEU A 119 -8.40 -12.55 -0.33
C LEU A 119 -9.72 -12.62 -1.10
N ALA A 120 -9.79 -12.16 -2.35
CA ALA A 120 -11.00 -12.25 -3.16
C ALA A 120 -11.45 -13.70 -3.38
N ALA A 121 -10.51 -14.65 -3.44
CA ALA A 121 -10.82 -16.07 -3.52
C ALA A 121 -11.40 -16.61 -2.20
N LEU A 122 -10.88 -16.13 -1.05
CA LEU A 122 -11.15 -16.68 0.28
C LEU A 122 -12.30 -16.00 1.03
N LEU A 123 -12.43 -14.68 0.95
CA LEU A 123 -13.42 -13.87 1.66
C LEU A 123 -14.83 -14.09 1.09
N ARG A 124 -15.85 -14.14 1.93
CA ARG A 124 -17.25 -14.40 1.54
C ARG A 124 -18.16 -13.25 1.94
N GLY A 125 -19.06 -12.88 1.03
CA GLY A 125 -20.11 -11.88 1.26
C GLY A 125 -19.64 -10.61 1.99
N PRO A 126 -20.16 -10.31 3.19
CA PRO A 126 -19.79 -9.11 3.95
C PRO A 126 -18.29 -8.95 4.24
N GLU A 127 -17.51 -10.03 4.30
CA GLU A 127 -16.09 -9.96 4.64
C GLU A 127 -15.27 -9.17 3.59
N LEU A 128 -15.78 -9.05 2.35
CA LEU A 128 -15.15 -8.24 1.31
C LEU A 128 -15.08 -6.75 1.64
N VAL A 129 -15.76 -6.28 2.71
CA VAL A 129 -15.60 -4.94 3.26
C VAL A 129 -14.13 -4.62 3.60
N LEU A 130 -13.32 -5.63 3.89
CA LEU A 130 -11.89 -5.47 4.16
C LEU A 130 -11.13 -4.93 2.95
N ILE A 131 -11.48 -5.31 1.73
CA ILE A 131 -10.75 -4.94 0.51
C ILE A 131 -10.63 -3.42 0.33
N PRO A 132 -11.73 -2.63 0.29
CA PRO A 132 -11.61 -1.19 0.13
C PRO A 132 -10.91 -0.50 1.31
N LEU A 133 -10.99 -1.05 2.53
CA LEU A 133 -10.25 -0.52 3.69
C LEU A 133 -8.73 -0.72 3.52
N LEU A 134 -8.33 -1.91 3.08
CA LEU A 134 -6.93 -2.25 2.81
C LEU A 134 -6.36 -1.41 1.66
N VAL A 135 -7.13 -1.22 0.59
CA VAL A 135 -6.79 -0.30 -0.52
C VAL A 135 -6.64 1.14 -0.04
N ALA A 136 -7.55 1.63 0.80
CA ALA A 136 -7.48 2.99 1.34
C ALA A 136 -6.24 3.20 2.22
N LEU A 137 -5.94 2.25 3.11
CA LEU A 137 -4.73 2.27 3.95
C LEU A 137 -3.46 2.21 3.10
N PHE A 138 -3.43 1.33 2.10
CA PHE A 138 -2.32 1.24 1.15
C PHE A 138 -2.04 2.59 0.50
N LEU A 139 -3.08 3.23 -0.07
CA LEU A 139 -2.97 4.52 -0.77
C LEU A 139 -2.56 5.65 0.18
N ALA A 140 -3.18 5.74 1.35
CA ALA A 140 -2.78 6.73 2.36
C ALA A 140 -1.31 6.56 2.76
N GLY A 141 -0.86 5.30 2.90
CA GLY A 141 0.54 4.97 3.14
C GLY A 141 1.46 5.42 2.00
N ARG A 142 1.08 5.15 0.74
CA ARG A 142 1.86 5.58 -0.43
C ARG A 142 1.98 7.09 -0.54
N VAL A 143 0.88 7.81 -0.31
CA VAL A 143 0.84 9.28 -0.30
C VAL A 143 1.76 9.83 0.78
N ALA A 144 1.61 9.37 2.02
CA ALA A 144 2.44 9.81 3.14
C ALA A 144 3.93 9.45 2.92
N PHE A 145 4.21 8.29 2.35
CA PHE A 145 5.56 7.85 2.01
C PHE A 145 6.21 8.78 0.99
N ALA A 146 5.51 9.10 -0.11
CA ALA A 146 6.03 9.95 -1.17
C ALA A 146 6.36 11.36 -0.66
N PHE A 147 5.46 11.97 0.13
CA PHE A 147 5.70 13.29 0.73
C PHE A 147 6.75 13.28 1.84
N GLY A 148 6.86 12.18 2.58
CA GLY A 148 7.84 12.00 3.64
C GLY A 148 9.25 11.64 3.15
N TYR A 149 9.38 11.12 1.92
CA TYR A 149 10.63 10.54 1.43
C TYR A 149 11.83 11.49 1.49
N ALA A 150 11.63 12.73 1.03
CA ALA A 150 12.69 13.74 1.01
C ALA A 150 13.17 14.16 2.41
N LYS A 151 12.39 13.85 3.46
CA LYS A 151 12.69 14.17 4.86
C LYS A 151 13.52 13.08 5.56
N GLY A 152 14.02 12.09 4.82
CA GLY A 152 14.86 11.02 5.34
C GLY A 152 14.07 9.83 5.89
N ALA A 153 14.78 8.96 6.62
CA ALA A 153 14.25 7.66 7.05
C ALA A 153 13.08 7.78 8.02
N SER A 154 13.18 8.67 9.01
CA SER A 154 12.11 8.97 9.96
C SER A 154 10.89 9.60 9.29
N GLY A 155 11.10 10.55 8.37
CA GLY A 155 10.03 11.24 7.66
C GLY A 155 9.12 10.34 6.80
N ARG A 156 9.68 9.27 6.23
CA ARG A 156 8.94 8.31 5.38
C ARG A 156 8.41 7.08 6.14
N ALA A 157 8.78 6.92 7.40
CA ALA A 157 8.52 5.71 8.18
C ALA A 157 7.03 5.41 8.34
N PHE A 158 6.22 6.43 8.68
CA PHE A 158 4.77 6.28 8.82
C PHE A 158 4.14 5.73 7.54
N GLY A 159 4.45 6.32 6.39
CA GLY A 159 3.90 5.88 5.10
C GLY A 159 4.31 4.46 4.75
N MET A 160 5.59 4.10 4.95
CA MET A 160 6.05 2.72 4.75
C MET A 160 5.32 1.74 5.65
N ALA A 161 5.21 2.05 6.94
CA ALA A 161 4.57 1.16 7.91
C ALA A 161 3.08 1.01 7.62
N LEU A 162 2.38 2.06 7.20
CA LEU A 162 0.96 1.99 6.87
C LEU A 162 0.69 1.11 5.64
N THR A 163 1.52 1.25 4.59
CA THR A 163 1.50 0.37 3.42
C THR A 163 1.87 -1.08 3.78
N ALA A 164 2.89 -1.28 4.62
CA ALA A 164 3.28 -2.61 5.05
C ALA A 164 2.18 -3.27 5.89
N ALA A 165 1.52 -2.51 6.78
CA ALA A 165 0.42 -3.00 7.59
C ALA A 165 -0.73 -3.52 6.73
N SER A 166 -1.14 -2.79 5.69
CA SER A 166 -2.20 -3.26 4.79
C SER A 166 -1.81 -4.57 4.09
N ILE A 167 -0.56 -4.71 3.63
CA ILE A 167 -0.08 -5.94 2.97
C ILE A 167 0.02 -7.11 3.96
N ILE A 168 0.65 -6.90 5.11
CA ILE A 168 0.88 -7.93 6.13
C ILE A 168 -0.46 -8.43 6.67
N VAL A 169 -1.41 -7.54 6.95
CA VAL A 169 -2.75 -7.95 7.38
C VAL A 169 -3.44 -8.76 6.27
N SER A 170 -3.35 -8.34 5.01
CA SER A 170 -3.98 -9.08 3.92
C SER A 170 -3.47 -10.52 3.83
N TYR A 171 -2.15 -10.71 3.85
CA TYR A 171 -1.57 -12.05 3.83
C TYR A 171 -1.83 -12.82 5.13
N GLY A 172 -1.78 -12.15 6.28
CA GLY A 172 -2.08 -12.77 7.57
C GLY A 172 -3.50 -13.33 7.64
N VAL A 173 -4.48 -12.56 7.16
CA VAL A 173 -5.87 -13.01 7.02
C VAL A 173 -5.95 -14.17 6.03
N ALA A 174 -5.35 -14.05 4.85
CA ALA A 174 -5.37 -15.12 3.85
C ALA A 174 -4.81 -16.44 4.40
N VAL A 175 -3.63 -16.40 5.04
CA VAL A 175 -3.02 -17.58 5.67
C VAL A 175 -3.89 -18.13 6.79
N GLY A 176 -4.47 -17.27 7.63
CA GLY A 176 -5.39 -17.68 8.69
C GLY A 176 -6.62 -18.39 8.15
N LEU A 177 -7.22 -17.89 7.06
CA LEU A 177 -8.36 -18.51 6.41
C LEU A 177 -8.01 -19.88 5.81
N VAL A 178 -6.88 -19.99 5.12
CA VAL A 178 -6.38 -21.27 4.58
C VAL A 178 -6.14 -22.28 5.71
N ALA A 179 -5.54 -21.84 6.82
CA ALA A 179 -5.25 -22.70 7.96
C ALA A 179 -6.52 -23.27 8.62
N VAL A 180 -7.66 -22.56 8.54
CA VAL A 180 -8.96 -23.05 9.03
C VAL A 180 -9.80 -23.76 7.95
N GLY A 181 -9.18 -24.12 6.81
CA GLY A 181 -9.81 -24.92 5.76
C GLY A 181 -10.70 -24.12 4.81
N ARG A 182 -10.50 -22.81 4.69
CA ARG A 182 -11.20 -21.95 3.72
C ARG A 182 -10.38 -21.65 2.47
#